data_AF-A0A4S8RHT8-F1
#
_entry.id   AF-A0A4S8RHT8-F1
#
_cell.length_a   1.000
_cell.length_b   1.000
_cell.length_c   1.000
_cell.angle_alpha   90.00
_cell.angle_beta   90.00
_cell.angle_gamma   90.00
#
_symmetry.space_group_name_H-M   'P 1'
#
loop_
_entity.id
_entity.type
_entity.pdbx_description
1 polymer ?
#
loop_
_entity_poly.entity_id
_entity_poly.type
_entity_poly.pdbx_seq_one_letter_code
_entity_poly.pdbx_strand_id
1 'polypeptide(L)'
;MYHKLNTMSCTNPNPWYAKKHTHHSQFSDIEFIEAFEKAVLDPKLFNHEAHLRLAWIYLQNFGEQKAIEKTCSGIKHFDIVCGNGDKFHTTITVASVKMVRHFIKKSKSASYFDFIEEFPQLKVAFKEILGQHYSPEVFISKKAKVDYIAPDVLPFD
;
A
#
# COMPACT_ATOMS: atom_id res chain seq x y z
N MET A 1 24.97 -8.22 43.80
CA MET A 1 23.53 -7.94 44.00
C MET A 1 22.87 -7.85 42.62
N TYR A 2 22.34 -8.96 42.13
CA TYR A 2 21.65 -9.04 40.85
C TYR A 2 20.21 -8.57 41.02
N HIS A 3 19.81 -7.48 40.35
CA HIS A 3 18.41 -7.11 40.23
C HIS A 3 17.78 -7.95 39.13
N LYS A 4 16.89 -8.87 39.53
CA LYS A 4 15.96 -9.57 38.66
C LYS A 4 15.04 -8.53 38.01
N LEU A 5 15.17 -8.34 36.71
CA LEU A 5 14.13 -7.65 35.95
C LEU A 5 12.97 -8.61 35.73
N ASN A 6 11.83 -8.13 36.18
CA ASN A 6 10.53 -8.77 36.22
C ASN A 6 10.09 -9.14 34.80
N THR A 7 9.77 -10.42 34.56
CA THR A 7 9.19 -10.90 33.32
C THR A 7 7.78 -10.33 33.17
N MET A 8 7.60 -9.34 32.30
CA MET A 8 6.27 -8.98 31.81
C MET A 8 5.78 -10.10 30.89
N SER A 9 4.89 -10.94 31.43
CA SER A 9 4.08 -11.89 30.68
C SER A 9 3.02 -11.11 29.89
N CYS A 10 3.30 -10.80 28.63
CA CYS A 10 2.26 -10.41 27.68
C CYS A 10 1.65 -11.69 27.09
N THR A 11 0.39 -11.89 27.43
CA THR A 11 -0.47 -13.01 27.07
C THR A 11 -0.60 -13.20 25.55
N ASN A 12 -0.02 -14.30 25.07
CA ASN A 12 -0.38 -15.14 23.92
C ASN A 12 -1.02 -14.45 22.70
N PRO A 13 -0.23 -14.01 21.69
CA PRO A 13 -0.80 -13.67 20.40
C PRO A 13 -1.07 -14.99 19.69
N ASN A 14 -2.33 -15.31 19.40
CA ASN A 14 -2.60 -16.31 18.37
C ASN A 14 -1.82 -15.87 17.12
N PRO A 15 -0.84 -16.65 16.64
CA PRO A 15 -0.07 -16.28 15.47
C PRO A 15 -1.00 -15.99 14.30
N TRP A 16 -1.13 -14.73 13.88
CA TRP A 16 -1.81 -14.47 12.61
C TRP A 16 -1.12 -15.24 11.47
N TYR A 17 0.19 -15.50 11.60
CA TYR A 17 0.99 -16.31 10.69
C TYR A 17 0.65 -17.83 10.69
N ALA A 18 -0.12 -18.34 11.65
CA ALA A 18 -0.60 -19.73 11.65
C ALA A 18 -1.89 -19.92 10.85
N LYS A 19 -2.61 -18.83 10.51
CA LYS A 19 -3.83 -18.90 9.70
C LYS A 19 -3.47 -18.85 8.21
N LYS A 20 -4.04 -19.78 7.44
CA LYS A 20 -3.89 -19.78 5.98
C LYS A 20 -4.86 -18.79 5.35
N HIS A 21 -4.43 -17.54 5.24
CA HIS A 21 -5.19 -16.50 4.55
C HIS A 21 -5.16 -16.71 3.02
N THR A 22 -6.30 -16.52 2.37
CA THR A 22 -6.49 -16.59 0.92
C THR A 22 -6.76 -15.22 0.31
N HIS A 23 -7.08 -14.21 1.13
CA HIS A 23 -7.31 -12.84 0.71
C HIS A 23 -6.79 -11.85 1.75
N HIS A 24 -6.29 -10.68 1.32
CA HIS A 24 -5.79 -9.65 2.24
C HIS A 24 -6.87 -9.16 3.22
N SER A 25 -8.15 -9.19 2.83
CA SER A 25 -9.27 -8.74 3.68
C SER A 25 -9.48 -9.57 4.95
N GLN A 26 -8.87 -10.75 5.03
CA GLN A 26 -8.96 -11.61 6.21
C GLN A 26 -7.99 -11.21 7.33
N PHE A 27 -7.10 -10.26 7.08
CA PHE A 27 -6.23 -9.64 8.08
C PHE A 27 -6.91 -8.37 8.61
N SER A 28 -6.75 -8.07 9.90
CA SER A 28 -6.93 -6.69 10.38
C SER A 28 -5.91 -5.75 9.73
N ASP A 29 -6.13 -4.44 9.78
CA ASP A 29 -5.19 -3.46 9.22
C ASP A 29 -3.81 -3.55 9.85
N ILE A 30 -3.75 -3.79 11.17
CA ILE A 30 -2.49 -3.94 11.92
C ILE A 30 -1.76 -5.20 11.47
N GLU A 31 -2.45 -6.35 11.41
CA GLU A 31 -1.83 -7.60 10.96
C GLU A 31 -1.38 -7.52 9.49
N PHE A 32 -2.17 -6.88 8.62
CA PHE A 32 -1.83 -6.69 7.21
C PHE A 32 -0.56 -5.85 7.04
N ILE A 33 -0.47 -4.71 7.74
CA ILE A 33 0.72 -3.86 7.71
C ILE A 33 1.92 -4.58 8.29
N GLU A 34 1.77 -5.22 9.45
CA GLU A 34 2.87 -5.94 10.10
C GLU A 34 3.41 -7.06 9.19
N ALA A 35 2.51 -7.83 8.57
CA ALA A 35 2.88 -8.88 7.63
C ALA A 35 3.62 -8.34 6.40
N PHE A 36 3.14 -7.23 5.85
CA PHE A 36 3.74 -6.57 4.69
C PHE A 36 5.12 -5.96 5.02
N GLU A 37 5.22 -5.18 6.10
CA GLU A 37 6.45 -4.49 6.50
C GLU A 37 7.57 -5.46 6.89
N LYS A 38 7.21 -6.62 7.46
CA LYS A 38 8.16 -7.71 7.77
C LYS A 38 8.46 -8.62 6.57
N ALA A 39 7.88 -8.35 5.40
CA ALA A 39 8.00 -9.16 4.19
C ALA A 39 7.67 -10.66 4.40
N VAL A 40 6.65 -10.94 5.21
CA VAL A 40 6.15 -12.31 5.50
C VAL A 40 4.73 -12.53 4.99
N LEU A 41 4.10 -11.51 4.38
CA LEU A 41 2.85 -11.65 3.63
C LEU A 41 3.08 -12.52 2.38
N ASP A 42 2.20 -13.50 2.11
CA ASP A 42 2.25 -14.26 0.86
C ASP A 42 2.14 -13.29 -0.34
N PRO A 43 3.11 -13.29 -1.29
CA PRO A 43 3.11 -12.36 -2.41
C PRO A 43 1.85 -12.40 -3.28
N LYS A 44 1.12 -13.53 -3.30
CA LYS A 44 -0.16 -13.65 -4.01
C LYS A 44 -1.25 -12.78 -3.39
N LEU A 45 -1.12 -12.43 -2.11
CA LEU A 45 -2.07 -11.59 -1.38
C LEU A 45 -1.78 -10.10 -1.54
N PHE A 46 -0.57 -9.72 -1.98
CA PHE A 46 -0.21 -8.33 -2.27
C PHE A 46 -0.54 -7.96 -3.74
N ASN A 47 -1.82 -7.96 -4.05
CA ASN A 47 -2.35 -7.57 -5.36
C ASN A 47 -2.64 -6.04 -5.43
N HIS A 48 -3.25 -5.59 -6.53
CA HIS A 48 -3.60 -4.17 -6.72
C HIS A 48 -4.49 -3.62 -5.59
N GLU A 49 -5.52 -4.35 -5.20
CA GLU A 49 -6.43 -3.95 -4.12
C GLU A 49 -5.68 -3.85 -2.78
N ALA A 50 -4.80 -4.80 -2.46
CA ALA A 50 -3.96 -4.77 -1.27
C ALA A 50 -3.01 -3.54 -1.25
N HIS A 51 -2.49 -3.13 -2.40
CA HIS A 51 -1.69 -1.90 -2.51
C HIS A 51 -2.54 -0.65 -2.26
N LEU A 52 -3.77 -0.58 -2.78
CA LEU A 52 -4.70 0.52 -2.47
C LEU A 52 -5.04 0.57 -0.99
N ARG A 53 -5.26 -0.61 -0.36
CA ARG A 53 -5.47 -0.72 1.09
C ARG A 53 -4.28 -0.19 1.87
N LEU A 54 -3.06 -0.59 1.49
CA LEU A 54 -1.84 -0.12 2.13
C LEU A 54 -1.73 1.41 2.08
N ALA A 55 -1.97 1.99 0.90
CA ALA A 55 -1.98 3.43 0.70
C ALA A 55 -3.03 4.13 1.58
N TRP A 56 -4.27 3.60 1.62
CA TRP A 56 -5.34 4.12 2.48
C TRP A 56 -4.93 4.12 3.95
N ILE A 57 -4.43 2.99 4.48
CA ILE A 57 -4.06 2.91 5.90
C ILE A 57 -2.92 3.90 6.21
N TYR A 58 -1.89 3.97 5.36
CA TYR A 58 -0.78 4.89 5.59
C TYR A 58 -1.21 6.37 5.49
N LEU A 59 -2.14 6.72 4.61
CA LEU A 59 -2.68 8.08 4.51
C LEU A 59 -3.43 8.48 5.77
N GLN A 60 -4.29 7.60 6.29
CA GLN A 60 -5.06 7.86 7.51
C GLN A 60 -4.15 8.04 8.75
N ASN A 61 -2.99 7.38 8.79
CA ASN A 61 -2.10 7.41 9.95
C ASN A 61 -0.99 8.47 9.86
N PHE A 62 -0.51 8.81 8.66
CA PHE A 62 0.74 9.58 8.52
C PHE A 62 0.67 10.78 7.56
N GLY A 63 -0.45 10.97 6.84
CA GLY A 63 -0.56 12.00 5.80
C GLY A 63 0.22 11.69 4.52
N GLU A 64 0.08 12.55 3.50
CA GLU A 64 0.49 12.24 2.12
C GLU A 64 1.99 11.93 1.97
N GLN A 65 2.87 12.83 2.42
CA GLN A 65 4.31 12.69 2.22
C GLN A 65 4.83 11.40 2.85
N LYS A 66 4.43 11.15 4.11
CA LYS A 66 4.90 9.97 4.83
C LYS A 66 4.29 8.67 4.31
N ALA A 67 3.04 8.72 3.84
CA ALA A 67 2.42 7.58 3.18
C ALA A 67 3.14 7.22 1.87
N ILE A 68 3.55 8.21 1.08
CA ILE A 68 4.35 7.98 -0.13
C ILE A 68 5.68 7.32 0.24
N GLU A 69 6.42 7.89 1.19
CA GLU A 69 7.71 7.34 1.64
C GLU A 69 7.58 5.87 2.07
N LYS A 70 6.63 5.57 2.97
CA LYS A 70 6.43 4.22 3.51
C LYS A 70 5.97 3.23 2.43
N THR A 71 5.08 3.64 1.54
CA THR A 71 4.60 2.78 0.45
C THR A 71 5.74 2.46 -0.51
N CYS A 72 6.50 3.47 -0.95
CA CYS A 72 7.64 3.26 -1.86
C CYS A 72 8.72 2.38 -1.22
N SER A 73 9.14 2.66 0.03
CA SER A 73 10.15 1.86 0.70
C SER A 73 9.67 0.43 0.96
N GLY A 74 8.42 0.28 1.38
CA GLY A 74 7.81 -1.01 1.70
C GLY A 74 7.68 -1.90 0.47
N ILE A 75 7.12 -1.39 -0.63
CA ILE A 75 6.96 -2.18 -1.86
C ILE A 75 8.31 -2.53 -2.46
N LYS A 76 9.27 -1.59 -2.45
CA LYS A 76 10.64 -1.87 -2.93
C LYS A 76 11.30 -2.97 -2.10
N HIS A 77 11.19 -2.92 -0.77
CA HIS A 77 11.71 -3.97 0.10
C HIS A 77 11.01 -5.31 -0.15
N PHE A 78 9.67 -5.30 -0.22
CA PHE A 78 8.85 -6.48 -0.44
C PHE A 78 9.17 -7.16 -1.79
N ASP A 79 9.36 -6.38 -2.86
CA ASP A 79 9.73 -6.90 -4.18
C ASP A 79 11.15 -7.50 -4.21
N ILE A 80 12.08 -6.96 -3.41
CA ILE A 80 13.43 -7.53 -3.25
C ILE A 80 13.39 -8.85 -2.48
N VAL A 81 12.64 -8.93 -1.38
CA VAL A 81 12.61 -10.11 -0.49
C VAL A 81 11.77 -11.24 -1.09
N CYS A 82 10.60 -10.90 -1.63
CA CYS A 82 9.60 -11.86 -2.06
C CYS A 82 9.51 -12.04 -3.59
N GLY A 83 10.17 -11.17 -4.35
CA GLY A 83 10.15 -11.14 -5.80
C GLY A 83 11.55 -11.24 -6.39
N ASN A 84 11.80 -10.48 -7.45
CA ASN A 84 13.11 -10.36 -8.10
C ASN A 84 13.64 -8.91 -8.10
N GLY A 85 12.96 -8.00 -7.39
CA GLY A 85 13.33 -6.58 -7.32
C GLY A 85 13.08 -5.77 -8.60
N ASP A 86 12.34 -6.30 -9.57
CA ASP A 86 12.11 -5.66 -10.87
C ASP A 86 10.66 -5.16 -11.07
N LYS A 87 9.75 -5.44 -10.14
CA LYS A 87 8.34 -5.04 -10.26
C LYS A 87 8.07 -3.64 -9.70
N PHE A 88 8.91 -3.16 -8.79
CA PHE A 88 8.75 -1.82 -8.23
C PHE A 88 8.85 -0.73 -9.30
N HIS A 89 7.91 0.23 -9.26
CA HIS A 89 7.84 1.35 -10.18
C HIS A 89 7.44 2.62 -9.44
N THR A 90 8.39 3.54 -9.25
CA THR A 90 8.23 4.74 -8.41
C THR A 90 7.01 5.56 -8.81
N THR A 91 6.87 5.96 -10.08
CA THR A 91 5.73 6.80 -10.50
C THR A 91 4.37 6.16 -10.27
N ILE A 92 4.19 4.87 -10.59
CA ILE A 92 2.92 4.17 -10.37
C ILE A 92 2.60 4.12 -8.87
N THR A 93 3.58 3.77 -8.02
CA THR A 93 3.35 3.72 -6.57
C THR A 93 2.97 5.09 -5.99
N VAL A 94 3.69 6.15 -6.35
CA VAL A 94 3.36 7.51 -5.89
C VAL A 94 1.98 7.95 -6.39
N ALA A 95 1.69 7.67 -7.67
CA ALA A 95 0.40 7.98 -8.28
C ALA A 95 -0.76 7.24 -7.59
N SER A 96 -0.58 5.97 -7.22
CA SER A 96 -1.57 5.21 -6.44
C SER A 96 -1.87 5.88 -5.09
N VAL A 97 -0.85 6.29 -4.34
CA VAL A 97 -1.06 6.98 -3.05
C VAL A 97 -1.79 8.31 -3.25
N LYS A 98 -1.36 9.12 -4.22
CA LYS A 98 -2.01 10.41 -4.51
C LYS A 98 -3.46 10.24 -4.98
N MET A 99 -3.74 9.22 -5.79
CA MET A 99 -5.08 8.90 -6.25
C MET A 99 -5.99 8.44 -5.10
N VAL A 100 -5.50 7.55 -4.22
CA VAL A 100 -6.26 7.17 -3.03
C VAL A 100 -6.57 8.39 -2.16
N ARG A 101 -5.60 9.28 -1.93
CA ARG A 101 -5.85 10.52 -1.19
C ARG A 101 -6.91 11.41 -1.84
N HIS A 102 -6.84 11.59 -3.15
CA HIS A 102 -7.82 12.37 -3.91
C HIS A 102 -9.25 11.88 -3.65
N PHE A 103 -9.44 10.55 -3.64
CA PHE A 103 -10.74 9.95 -3.36
C PHE A 103 -11.10 9.96 -1.87
N ILE A 104 -10.14 9.81 -0.94
CA ILE A 104 -10.39 9.95 0.51
C ILE A 104 -11.01 11.32 0.81
N LYS A 105 -10.52 12.40 0.19
CA LYS A 105 -11.10 13.75 0.37
C LYS A 105 -12.58 13.87 -0.04
N LYS A 106 -13.04 12.99 -0.92
CA LYS A 106 -14.41 12.96 -1.44
C LYS A 106 -15.29 11.93 -0.75
N SER A 107 -14.68 11.04 0.04
CA SER A 107 -15.31 9.89 0.68
C SER A 107 -16.00 10.27 1.99
N LYS A 108 -17.04 9.51 2.33
CA LYS A 108 -17.60 9.48 3.69
C LYS A 108 -17.31 8.17 4.43
N SER A 109 -16.55 7.27 3.80
CA SER A 109 -16.26 5.93 4.30
C SER A 109 -15.32 5.97 5.50
N ALA A 110 -15.64 5.18 6.52
CA ALA A 110 -14.83 5.06 7.74
C ALA A 110 -13.83 3.90 7.68
N SER A 111 -14.02 2.95 6.76
CA SER A 111 -13.16 1.79 6.55
C SER A 111 -12.68 1.71 5.10
N TYR A 112 -11.59 0.97 4.87
CA TYR A 112 -11.09 0.71 3.52
C TYR A 112 -12.12 -0.05 2.66
N PHE A 113 -12.85 -1.01 3.25
CA PHE A 113 -13.78 -1.83 2.50
C PHE A 113 -15.00 -1.03 2.02
N ASP A 114 -15.53 -0.14 2.86
CA ASP A 114 -16.58 0.79 2.43
C ASP A 114 -16.03 1.76 1.37
N PHE A 115 -14.78 2.23 1.53
CA PHE A 115 -14.13 3.15 0.60
C PHE A 115 -13.96 2.54 -0.81
N ILE A 116 -13.54 1.28 -0.90
CA ILE A 116 -13.34 0.62 -2.20
C ILE A 116 -14.66 0.22 -2.86
N GLU A 117 -15.74 0.04 -2.07
CA GLU A 117 -17.11 -0.10 -2.57
C GLU A 117 -17.72 1.23 -3.03
N GLU A 118 -17.38 2.35 -2.37
CA GLU A 118 -17.78 3.70 -2.75
C GLU A 118 -17.12 4.13 -4.07
N PHE A 119 -15.85 3.73 -4.29
CA PHE A 119 -15.08 4.07 -5.49
C PHE A 119 -14.51 2.83 -6.21
N PRO A 120 -15.37 1.95 -6.75
CA PRO A 120 -14.95 0.68 -7.34
C PRO A 120 -14.04 0.87 -8.56
N GLN A 121 -14.10 2.03 -9.24
CA GLN A 121 -13.21 2.37 -10.35
C GLN A 121 -11.73 2.31 -9.96
N LEU A 122 -11.37 2.59 -8.69
CA LEU A 122 -9.99 2.47 -8.22
C LEU A 122 -9.46 1.06 -8.35
N LYS A 123 -10.34 0.05 -8.26
CA LYS A 123 -10.00 -1.37 -8.41
C LYS A 123 -10.10 -1.83 -9.86
N VAL A 124 -11.17 -1.49 -10.57
CA VAL A 124 -11.49 -2.08 -11.88
C VAL A 124 -10.99 -1.28 -13.09
N ALA A 125 -10.73 0.02 -12.93
CA ALA A 125 -10.39 0.94 -14.01
C ALA A 125 -9.22 1.87 -13.63
N PHE A 126 -8.27 1.36 -12.84
CA PHE A 126 -7.18 2.18 -12.29
C PHE A 126 -6.26 2.75 -13.37
N LYS A 127 -6.02 1.99 -14.45
CA LYS A 127 -5.15 2.43 -15.55
C LYS A 127 -5.79 3.57 -16.33
N GLU A 128 -7.09 3.47 -16.57
CA GLU A 128 -7.90 4.47 -17.24
C GLU A 128 -7.95 5.77 -16.43
N ILE A 129 -8.11 5.66 -15.10
CA ILE A 129 -8.02 6.82 -14.19
C ILE A 129 -6.63 7.45 -14.27
N LEU A 130 -5.55 6.67 -14.16
CA LEU A 130 -4.20 7.21 -14.29
C LEU A 130 -3.94 7.85 -15.66
N GLY A 131 -4.53 7.31 -16.72
CA GLY A 131 -4.46 7.86 -18.08
C GLY A 131 -5.13 9.22 -18.25
N GLN A 132 -5.94 9.68 -17.29
CA GLN A 132 -6.45 11.06 -17.27
C GLN A 132 -5.41 12.05 -16.76
N HIS A 133 -4.40 11.57 -16.04
CA HIS A 133 -3.35 12.37 -15.41
C HIS A 133 -2.02 12.27 -16.15
N TYR A 134 -1.74 11.13 -16.78
CA TYR A 134 -0.46 10.87 -17.45
C TYR A 134 -0.64 10.50 -18.91
N SER A 135 0.25 11.04 -19.75
CA SER A 135 0.49 10.50 -21.09
C SER A 135 1.06 9.07 -20.99
N PRO A 136 0.68 8.13 -21.87
CA PRO A 136 1.11 6.73 -21.80
C PRO A 136 2.63 6.53 -21.77
N GLU A 137 3.38 7.44 -22.39
CA GLU A 137 4.84 7.43 -22.52
C GLU A 137 5.54 7.49 -21.16
N VAL A 138 4.90 8.10 -20.16
CA VAL A 138 5.44 8.18 -18.80
C VAL A 138 5.61 6.78 -18.21
N PHE A 139 4.65 5.87 -18.39
CA PHE A 139 4.68 4.55 -17.74
C PHE A 139 5.65 3.55 -18.40
N ILE A 140 6.09 3.80 -19.63
CA ILE A 140 7.09 2.96 -20.31
C ILE A 140 8.52 3.49 -20.14
N SER A 141 8.67 4.68 -19.55
CA SER A 141 9.96 5.32 -19.34
C SER A 141 10.74 4.65 -18.21
N LYS A 142 12.00 4.28 -18.49
CA LYS A 142 12.95 3.84 -17.45
C LYS A 142 13.10 4.85 -16.32
N LYS A 143 13.00 6.15 -16.65
CA LYS A 143 13.08 7.22 -15.65
C LYS A 143 11.90 7.15 -14.68
N ALA A 144 10.67 6.95 -15.16
CA ALA A 144 9.49 6.87 -14.30
C ALA A 144 9.49 5.64 -13.39
N LYS A 145 10.21 4.58 -13.79
CA LYS A 145 10.39 3.38 -12.96
C LYS A 145 11.22 3.68 -11.71
N VAL A 146 12.23 4.54 -11.82
CA VAL A 146 13.18 4.84 -10.73
C VAL A 146 12.87 6.15 -9.99
N ASP A 147 12.45 7.18 -10.71
CA ASP A 147 12.12 8.51 -10.19
C ASP A 147 10.62 8.78 -10.33
N TYR A 148 10.07 9.53 -9.39
CA TYR A 148 8.72 10.06 -9.54
C TYR A 148 8.69 11.13 -10.63
N ILE A 149 7.79 10.96 -11.59
CA ILE A 149 7.41 11.97 -12.58
C ILE A 149 6.00 12.44 -12.23
N ALA A 150 5.81 13.76 -12.10
CA ALA A 150 4.50 14.34 -11.85
C ALA A 150 3.58 14.20 -13.08
N PRO A 151 2.23 14.24 -12.89
CA PRO A 151 1.27 14.24 -13.99
C PRO A 151 1.57 15.33 -15.02
N ASP A 152 1.52 14.96 -16.30
CA ASP A 152 1.75 15.85 -17.44
C ASP A 152 0.45 16.24 -18.17
N VAL A 153 -0.67 15.58 -17.89
CA VAL A 153 -2.00 15.90 -18.45
C VAL A 153 -2.86 16.68 -17.45
N LEU A 154 -3.06 16.13 -16.26
CA LEU A 154 -3.91 16.72 -15.21
C LEU A 154 -3.30 16.47 -13.83
N PRO A 155 -3.17 17.48 -12.95
CA PRO A 155 -2.68 17.28 -11.59
C PRO A 155 -3.62 16.41 -10.74
N PHE A 156 -3.11 15.92 -9.61
CA PHE A 156 -3.92 15.28 -8.58
C PHE A 156 -4.42 16.35 -7.61
N ASP A 157 -5.74 16.57 -7.54
CA ASP A 157 -6.34 17.60 -6.67
C ASP A 157 -6.55 17.12 -5.22
#